data_AF-A0AAD8IB46-F1
#
_entry.id   AF-A0AAD8IB46-F1
#
_cell.length_a   1.000
_cell.length_b   1.000
_cell.length_c   1.000
_cell.angle_alpha   90.00
_cell.angle_beta   90.00
_cell.angle_gamma   90.00
#
_symmetry.space_group_name_H-M   'P 1'
#
loop_
_entity.id
_entity.type
_entity.pdbx_description
1 polymer ?
#
loop_
_entity_poly.entity_id
_entity_poly.type
_entity_poly.pdbx_seq_one_letter_code
_entity_poly.pdbx_strand_id
1 'polypeptide(L)'
;MQREWERRTQCISCCIEQCRLNGLRIPKQRVILMPRNTPQQLEVALFRAREEENRMRIRVHRHSLAADARMFAEDGDMLRARQYHQWSVSAENDSDSFMSDED
;
A
#
# COMPACT_ATOMS: atom_id res chain seq x y z
N MET A 1 9.12 -11.33 -17.37
CA MET A 1 8.64 -11.73 -16.04
C MET A 1 9.72 -11.68 -14.96
N GLN A 2 10.90 -12.31 -15.14
CA GLN A 2 11.97 -12.28 -14.12
C GLN A 2 12.45 -10.86 -13.74
N ARG A 3 12.74 -10.00 -14.73
CA ARG A 3 13.10 -8.58 -14.46
C ARG A 3 11.99 -7.79 -13.78
N GLU A 4 10.74 -8.14 -14.06
CA GLU A 4 9.60 -7.50 -13.39
C GLU A 4 9.55 -7.90 -11.92
N TRP A 5 9.79 -9.18 -11.63
CA TRP A 5 9.87 -9.70 -10.27
C TRP A 5 10.94 -8.99 -9.43
N GLU A 6 12.15 -8.82 -9.98
CA GLU A 6 13.23 -8.08 -9.32
C GLU A 6 12.82 -6.63 -9.02
N ARG A 7 12.17 -5.95 -9.96
CA ARG A 7 11.65 -4.59 -9.71
C ARG A 7 10.57 -4.57 -8.64
N ARG A 8 9.62 -5.51 -8.67
CA ARG A 8 8.53 -5.57 -7.69
C ARG A 8 9.02 -5.87 -6.29
N THR A 9 9.98 -6.77 -6.13
CA THR A 9 10.58 -7.06 -4.82
C THR A 9 11.31 -5.85 -4.23
N GLN A 10 11.98 -5.04 -5.07
CA GLN A 10 12.52 -3.74 -4.66
C GLN A 10 11.41 -2.77 -4.23
N CYS A 11 10.34 -2.62 -5.03
CA CYS A 11 9.20 -1.76 -4.68
C CYS A 11 8.54 -2.17 -3.36
N ILE A 12 8.34 -3.47 -3.14
CA ILE A 12 7.81 -4.03 -1.89
C ILE A 12 8.71 -3.69 -0.71
N SER A 13 10.03 -3.84 -0.87
CA SER A 13 11.00 -3.50 0.18
C SER A 13 10.90 -2.02 0.57
N CYS A 14 10.84 -1.12 -0.43
CA CYS A 14 10.63 0.30 -0.18
C CYS A 14 9.28 0.57 0.53
N CYS A 15 8.20 -0.09 0.11
CA CYS A 15 6.89 0.07 0.74
C CYS A 15 6.88 -0.42 2.19
N ILE A 16 7.56 -1.53 2.49
CA ILE A 16 7.73 -2.06 3.86
C ILE A 16 8.45 -1.03 4.73
N GLU A 17 9.55 -0.44 4.24
CA GLU A 17 10.28 0.60 4.97
C GLU A 17 9.41 1.83 5.24
N GLN A 18 8.69 2.31 4.23
CA GLN A 18 7.74 3.43 4.37
C GLN A 18 6.66 3.11 5.40
N CYS A 19 6.08 1.91 5.37
CA CYS A 19 5.12 1.50 6.39
C CYS A 19 5.74 1.49 7.79
N ARG A 20 6.96 0.95 7.96
CA ARG A 20 7.66 0.93 9.27
C ARG A 20 7.92 2.32 9.81
N LEU A 21 8.45 3.21 8.98
CA LEU A 21 8.76 4.60 9.37
C LEU A 21 7.52 5.36 9.85
N ASN A 22 6.35 5.05 9.27
CA ASN A 22 5.08 5.68 9.62
C ASN A 22 4.24 4.87 10.63
N GLY A 23 4.78 3.78 11.20
CA GLY A 23 4.05 2.93 12.15
C GLY A 23 2.84 2.19 11.58
N LEU A 24 2.81 1.97 10.25
CA LEU A 24 1.70 1.34 9.55
C LEU A 24 1.83 -0.18 9.52
N ARG A 25 0.69 -0.88 9.56
CA ARG A 25 0.64 -2.34 9.47
C ARG A 25 1.12 -2.83 8.10
N ILE A 26 2.04 -3.78 8.13
CA ILE A 26 2.57 -4.46 6.95
C ILE A 26 1.74 -5.72 6.68
N PRO A 27 1.32 -6.00 5.44
CA PRO A 27 0.65 -7.26 5.07
C PRO A 27 1.49 -8.51 5.38
N LYS A 28 0.86 -9.70 5.37
CA LYS A 28 1.49 -11.00 5.71
C LYS A 28 2.65 -11.43 4.78
N GLN A 29 3.01 -10.66 3.75
CA GLN A 29 4.13 -10.92 2.81
C GLN A 29 4.11 -12.34 2.20
N ARG A 30 2.94 -12.82 1.79
CA ARG A 30 2.73 -14.17 1.25
C ARG A 30 3.56 -14.39 -0.01
N VAL A 31 3.80 -13.33 -0.79
CA VAL A 31 4.58 -13.39 -2.03
C VAL A 31 5.99 -13.98 -1.84
N ILE A 32 6.60 -13.82 -0.66
CA ILE A 32 7.95 -14.31 -0.38
C ILE A 32 7.99 -15.85 -0.41
N LEU A 33 6.89 -16.48 0.02
CA LEU A 33 6.75 -17.93 0.18
C LEU A 33 6.26 -18.62 -1.09
N MET A 34 5.89 -17.87 -2.13
CA MET A 34 5.31 -18.45 -3.34
C MET A 34 6.37 -19.12 -4.23
N PRO A 35 6.07 -20.29 -4.81
CA PRO A 35 6.95 -20.93 -5.77
C PRO A 35 7.03 -20.09 -7.06
N ARG A 36 8.15 -20.20 -7.78
CA ARG A 36 8.46 -19.39 -8.98
C ARG A 36 9.18 -20.19 -10.07
N ASN A 37 9.10 -21.52 -10.01
CA ASN A 37 9.91 -22.39 -10.86
C ASN A 37 9.36 -22.52 -12.27
N THR A 38 8.06 -22.23 -12.46
CA THR A 38 7.41 -22.22 -13.76
C THR A 38 6.91 -20.82 -14.12
N PRO A 39 6.72 -20.52 -15.43
CA PRO A 39 6.13 -19.26 -15.88
C PRO A 39 4.78 -18.95 -15.21
N GLN A 40 3.90 -19.93 -15.07
CA GLN A 40 2.58 -19.77 -14.45
C GLN A 40 2.70 -19.43 -12.96
N GLN A 41 3.61 -20.10 -12.24
CA GLN A 41 3.88 -19.79 -10.84
C GLN A 41 4.42 -18.37 -10.66
N LEU A 42 5.30 -17.93 -11.57
CA LEU A 42 5.85 -16.58 -11.57
C LEU A 42 4.78 -15.51 -11.84
N GLU A 43 3.82 -15.77 -12.72
CA GLU A 43 2.69 -14.87 -12.96
C GLU A 43 1.82 -14.70 -11.72
N VAL A 44 1.48 -15.80 -11.04
CA VAL A 44 0.68 -15.75 -9.80
C VAL A 44 1.46 -15.02 -8.69
N ALA A 45 2.75 -15.29 -8.54
CA ALA A 45 3.61 -14.57 -7.61
C ALA A 45 3.67 -13.06 -7.94
N LEU A 46 3.78 -12.68 -9.22
CA LEU A 46 3.75 -11.28 -9.64
C LEU A 46 2.41 -10.61 -9.35
N PHE A 47 1.30 -11.31 -9.54
CA PHE A 47 -0.03 -10.81 -9.20
C PHE A 47 -0.12 -10.49 -7.69
N ARG A 48 0.26 -11.44 -6.84
CA ARG A 48 0.27 -11.23 -5.38
C ARG A 48 1.26 -10.15 -4.96
N ALA A 49 2.42 -10.04 -5.60
CA ALA A 49 3.39 -8.97 -5.37
C ALA A 49 2.76 -7.59 -5.58
N ARG A 50 2.06 -7.41 -6.71
CA ARG A 50 1.38 -6.15 -7.06
C ARG A 50 0.27 -5.83 -6.07
N GLU A 51 -0.47 -6.84 -5.64
CA GLU A 51 -1.53 -6.69 -4.64
C GLU A 51 -0.97 -6.20 -3.29
N GLU A 52 0.07 -6.86 -2.77
CA GLU A 52 0.70 -6.48 -1.50
C GLU A 52 1.35 -5.08 -1.58
N GLU A 53 2.03 -4.76 -2.69
CA GLU A 53 2.57 -3.42 -2.94
C GLU A 53 1.46 -2.36 -2.92
N ASN A 54 0.38 -2.57 -3.67
CA ASN A 54 -0.72 -1.62 -3.76
C ASN A 54 -1.35 -1.35 -2.41
N ARG A 55 -1.58 -2.38 -1.58
CA ARG A 55 -2.12 -2.21 -0.23
C ARG A 55 -1.23 -1.33 0.63
N MET A 56 0.08 -1.57 0.64
CA MET A 56 1.01 -0.73 1.39
C MET A 56 1.03 0.71 0.88
N ARG A 57 1.05 0.91 -0.44
CA ARG A 57 1.02 2.25 -1.05
C ARG A 57 -0.23 3.03 -0.69
N ILE A 58 -1.39 2.38 -0.69
CA ILE A 58 -2.66 2.99 -0.26
C ILE A 58 -2.59 3.40 1.20
N ARG A 59 -2.09 2.54 2.10
CA ARG A 59 -1.94 2.85 3.52
C ARG A 59 -1.01 4.05 3.75
N VAL A 60 0.13 4.07 3.08
CA VAL A 60 1.10 5.19 3.14
C VAL A 60 0.46 6.48 2.62
N HIS A 61 -0.23 6.41 1.48
CA HIS A 61 -0.88 7.59 0.91
C HIS A 61 -1.95 8.17 1.84
N ARG A 62 -2.80 7.31 2.43
CA ARG A 62 -3.81 7.74 3.42
C ARG A 62 -3.19 8.35 4.66
N HIS A 63 -2.10 7.77 5.15
CA HIS A 63 -1.36 8.33 6.26
C HIS A 63 -0.85 9.74 5.94
N SER A 64 -0.28 9.93 4.75
CA SER A 64 0.17 11.25 4.27
C SER A 64 -0.99 12.24 4.21
N LEU A 65 -2.12 11.87 3.61
CA LEU A 65 -3.30 12.75 3.53
C LEU A 65 -3.83 13.13 4.91
N ALA A 66 -3.83 12.19 5.87
CA ALA A 66 -4.24 12.47 7.25
C ALA A 66 -3.25 13.39 7.97
N ALA A 67 -1.95 13.29 7.68
CA ALA A 67 -0.94 14.21 8.19
C ALA A 67 -1.10 15.61 7.59
N ASP A 68 -1.28 15.71 6.28
CA ASP A 68 -1.52 16.97 5.57
C ASP A 68 -2.79 17.66 6.10
N ALA A 69 -3.87 16.91 6.33
CA ALA A 69 -5.10 17.43 6.92
C ALA A 69 -4.86 18.06 8.31
N ARG A 70 -4.01 17.44 9.15
CA ARG A 70 -3.64 18.00 10.47
C ARG A 70 -2.83 19.28 10.33
N MET A 71 -1.83 19.30 9.44
CA MET A 71 -1.02 20.50 9.19
C MET A 71 -1.88 21.68 8.73
N PHE A 72 -2.78 21.47 7.75
CA PHE A 72 -3.68 22.55 7.30
C PHE A 72 -4.65 23.02 8.40
N ALA A 73 -5.07 22.13 9.30
CA ALA A 73 -5.91 22.53 10.43
C ALA A 73 -5.13 23.39 11.43
N GLU A 74 -3.87 23.05 11.71
CA GLU A 74 -2.96 23.82 12.57
C GLU A 74 -2.66 25.21 11.98
N ASP A 75 -2.52 25.30 10.65
CA ASP A 75 -2.33 26.55 9.90
C ASP A 75 -3.63 27.38 9.74
N GLY A 76 -4.78 26.85 10.15
CA GLY A 76 -6.08 27.52 10.06
C GLY A 76 -6.80 27.42 8.71
N ASP A 77 -6.24 26.72 7.72
CA ASP A 77 -6.91 26.42 6.44
C ASP A 77 -7.87 25.23 6.60
N MET A 78 -9.00 25.50 7.26
CA MET A 78 -10.02 24.50 7.56
C MET A 78 -10.68 23.91 6.30
N LEU A 79 -10.65 24.62 5.16
CA LEU A 79 -11.19 24.11 3.90
C LEU A 79 -10.30 22.98 3.37
N ARG A 80 -8.98 23.21 3.28
CA ARG A 80 -8.03 22.17 2.86
C ARG A 80 -7.96 21.03 3.87
N ALA A 81 -7.98 21.33 5.16
CA ALA A 81 -7.98 20.30 6.20
C ALA A 81 -9.15 19.30 6.01
N ARG A 82 -10.38 19.81 5.79
CA ARG A 82 -11.56 18.97 5.52
C ARG A 82 -11.42 18.15 4.24
N GLN A 83 -10.92 18.77 3.17
CA GLN A 83 -10.74 18.09 1.88
C GLN A 83 -9.77 16.91 1.99
N TYR A 84 -8.59 17.11 2.58
CA TYR A 84 -7.58 16.06 2.75
C TYR A 84 -8.04 14.98 3.73
N HIS A 85 -8.75 15.38 4.80
CA HIS A 85 -9.35 14.41 5.71
C HIS A 85 -10.35 13.51 4.98
N GLN A 86 -11.24 14.08 4.17
CA GLN A 86 -12.21 13.31 3.38
C GLN A 86 -11.52 12.32 2.43
N TRP A 87 -10.43 12.72 1.78
CA TRP A 87 -9.67 11.82 0.90
C TRP A 87 -8.97 10.69 1.68
N SER A 88 -8.50 10.97 2.91
CA SER A 88 -7.84 9.97 3.76
C SER A 88 -8.79 8.85 4.21
N VAL A 89 -10.09 9.14 4.32
CA VAL A 89 -11.13 8.20 4.79
C VAL A 89 -12.06 7.69 3.67
N SER A 90 -11.85 8.11 2.42
CA SER A 90 -12.72 7.71 1.31
C SER A 90 -12.64 6.21 1.04
N ALA A 91 -13.82 5.59 0.91
CA ALA A 91 -13.98 4.18 0.54
C ALA A 91 -13.57 3.89 -0.92
N GLU A 92 -13.53 4.91 -1.78
CA GLU A 92 -12.98 4.76 -3.14
C GLU A 92 -11.46 4.50 -3.10
N ASN A 93 -10.81 4.85 -1.98
CA ASN A 93 -9.43 4.50 -1.67
C ASN A 93 -9.33 3.20 -0.83
N ASP A 94 -10.45 2.54 -0.46
CA ASP A 94 -10.51 1.27 0.32
C ASP A 94 -10.39 0.04 -0.57
N SER A 95 -9.35 -0.04 -1.40
CA SER A 95 -8.97 -1.31 -2.05
C SER A 95 -8.24 -2.25 -1.07
N ASP A 96 -8.71 -2.34 0.18
CA ASP A 96 -8.26 -3.34 1.16
C ASP A 96 -9.35 -4.42 1.38
N SER A 97 -10.64 -4.17 1.06
CA SER A 97 -11.75 -5.08 1.40
C SER A 97 -12.14 -6.08 0.30
N PHE A 98 -12.01 -5.75 -0.99
CA PHE A 98 -12.52 -6.61 -2.08
C PHE A 98 -11.52 -7.68 -2.55
N MET A 99 -10.30 -7.72 -2.00
CA MET A 99 -9.25 -8.69 -2.39
C MET A 99 -8.72 -9.49 -1.20
N SER A 100 -9.38 -9.41 -0.05
CA SER A 100 -8.96 -10.04 1.19
C SER A 100 -9.34 -11.52 1.26
N ASP A 101 -8.37 -12.39 0.98
CA ASP A 101 -8.26 -13.72 1.62
C ASP A 101 -7.60 -13.59 3.02
N GLU A 102 -7.80 -12.47 3.73
CA GLU A 102 -7.38 -12.30 5.13
C GLU A 102 -8.46 -12.90 6.06
N ASP A 103 -8.55 -14.23 6.05
CA ASP A 103 -8.75 -14.98 7.29
C ASP A 103 -7.45 -14.96 8.14
#